data_AF-A0A2P7EAW9-F1
#
_entry.id   AF-A0A2P7EAW9-F1
#
_cell.length_a   1.000
_cell.length_b   1.000
_cell.length_c   1.000
_cell.angle_alpha   90.00
_cell.angle_beta   90.00
_cell.angle_gamma   90.00
#
_symmetry.space_group_name_H-M   'P 1'
#
loop_
_entity.id
_entity.type
_entity.pdbx_description
1 polymer ?
#
loop_
_entity_poly.entity_id
_entity_poly.type
_entity_poly.pdbx_seq_one_letter_code
_entity_poly.pdbx_strand_id
1 'polypeptide(L)' 'MPTSVRLDPAVDARLESLARITGRSKAFYLRELIEQGLDDLEDAYLGAAALEAHR' A
#
# COMPACT_ATOMS: atom_id res chain seq x y z
N MET A 1 -11.57 11.15 -2.54
CA MET A 1 -11.36 11.98 -1.33
C MET A 1 -9.87 11.97 -1.00
N PRO A 2 -9.26 13.05 -0.49
CA PRO A 2 -7.84 13.04 -0.14
C PRO A 2 -7.62 12.26 1.16
N THR A 3 -6.61 11.39 1.17
CA THR A 3 -6.16 10.64 2.35
C THR A 3 -4.73 11.05 2.69
N SER A 4 -4.49 11.38 3.95
CA SER A 4 -3.16 11.69 4.46
C SER A 4 -2.64 10.55 5.32
N VAL A 5 -1.46 10.06 5.00
CA VAL A 5 -0.78 8.96 5.69
C VAL A 5 0.60 9.44 6.13
N ARG A 6 0.99 9.11 7.36
CA ARG A 6 2.36 9.32 7.85
C ARG A 6 3.22 8.14 7.43
N LEU A 7 4.30 8.42 6.73
CA LEU A 7 5.27 7.41 6.31
C LEU A 7 6.52 7.50 7.17
N ASP A 8 7.18 6.36 7.33
CA ASP A 8 8.56 6.33 7.81
C ASP A 8 9.45 7.16 6.86
N PRO A 9 10.40 7.96 7.37
CA PRO A 9 11.26 8.81 6.54
C PRO A 9 12.03 8.03 5.45
N ALA A 10 12.42 6.79 5.72
CA ALA A 10 13.11 5.97 4.73
C ALA A 10 12.18 5.55 3.59
N VAL A 11 10.90 5.30 3.87
CA VAL A 11 9.89 4.97 2.85
C VAL A 11 9.57 6.18 1.99
N ASP A 12 9.40 7.37 2.58
CA ASP A 12 9.20 8.60 1.81
C ASP A 12 10.38 8.89 0.88
N ALA A 13 11.62 8.74 1.35
CA ALA A 13 12.82 8.93 0.54
C ALA A 13 12.89 7.95 -0.65
N ARG A 14 12.48 6.69 -0.46
CA ARG A 14 12.40 5.70 -1.55
C ARG A 14 11.36 6.10 -2.60
N LEU A 15 10.18 6.54 -2.16
CA LEU A 15 9.11 7.01 -3.05
C LEU A 15 9.53 8.26 -3.82
N GLU A 16 10.24 9.19 -3.18
CA GLU A 16 10.76 10.39 -3.83
C GLU A 16 11.79 10.07 -4.91
N SER A 17 12.71 9.15 -4.62
CA SER A 17 13.69 8.69 -5.60
C SER A 17 13.01 8.04 -6.81
N LEU A 18 12.03 7.16 -6.56
CA LEU A 18 11.28 6.49 -7.61
C LEU A 18 10.51 7.50 -8.48
N ALA A 19 9.79 8.42 -7.85
CA ALA A 19 9.07 9.52 -8.51
C ALA A 19 9.97 10.32 -9.45
N ARG A 20 11.17 10.68 -8.98
CA ARG A 20 12.16 11.42 -9.77
C ARG A 20 12.67 10.63 -10.97
N ILE A 21 12.94 9.34 -10.80
CA ILE A 21 13.49 8.49 -11.86
C ILE A 21 12.48 8.28 -13.00
N THR A 22 11.19 8.18 -12.66
CA THR A 22 10.14 7.82 -13.61
C THR A 22 9.33 9.02 -14.13
N GLY A 23 9.54 10.21 -13.56
CA GLY A 23 8.77 11.41 -13.90
C GLY A 23 7.29 11.31 -13.48
N ARG A 24 7.02 10.61 -12.37
CA ARG A 24 5.68 10.46 -11.77
C ARG A 24 5.65 11.10 -10.38
N SER A 25 4.46 11.28 -9.80
CA SER A 25 4.32 11.82 -8.44
C SER A 25 4.38 10.69 -7.39
N LYS A 26 4.76 11.03 -6.16
CA LYS A 26 4.67 10.08 -5.01
C LYS A 26 3.25 9.55 -4.81
N ALA A 27 2.24 10.41 -5.02
CA ALA A 27 0.83 10.04 -4.92
C ALA A 27 0.40 8.97 -5.92
N PHE A 28 1.00 8.96 -7.13
CA PHE A 28 0.77 7.88 -8.11
C PHE A 28 1.19 6.53 -7.51
N TYR A 29 2.42 6.44 -7.00
CA TYR A 29 2.94 5.20 -6.42
C TYR A 29 2.24 4.77 -5.14
N LEU A 30 1.86 5.71 -4.28
CA LEU A 30 1.06 5.40 -3.09
C LEU A 30 -0.28 4.79 -3.47
N ARG A 31 -0.96 5.32 -4.50
CA ARG A 31 -2.20 4.74 -4.98
C ARG A 31 -1.99 3.33 -5.52
N GLU A 32 -1.02 3.12 -6.42
CA GLU A 32 -0.74 1.78 -6.97
C GLU A 32 -0.43 0.75 -5.87
N LEU A 33 0.39 1.13 -4.88
CA LEU A 33 0.73 0.26 -3.75
C LEU A 33 -0.48 -0.08 -2.88
N ILE A 34 -1.40 0.87 -2.69
CA ILE A 34 -2.64 0.63 -1.94
C ILE A 34 -3.56 -0.28 -2.75
N GLU A 35 -3.79 0.00 -4.02
CA GLU A 35 -4.67 -0.79 -4.88
C GLU A 35 -4.16 -2.24 -5.01
N GLN A 36 -2.87 -2.43 -5.25
CA GLN A 36 -2.28 -3.77 -5.33
C GLN A 36 -2.19 -4.48 -3.97
N GLY A 37 -1.94 -3.74 -2.88
CA GLY A 37 -1.83 -4.32 -1.55
C GLY A 37 -3.19 -4.65 -0.92
N LEU A 38 -4.29 -4.07 -1.42
CA LEU A 38 -5.64 -4.38 -0.94
C LEU A 38 -6.04 -5.82 -1.27
N ASP A 39 -5.77 -6.29 -2.49
CA ASP A 39 -6.04 -7.69 -2.87
C ASP A 39 -5.35 -8.68 -1.91
N ASP A 40 -4.05 -8.48 -1.64
CA ASP A 40 -3.28 -9.32 -0.71
C ASP A 40 -3.81 -9.24 0.74
N LEU A 41 -4.25 -8.05 1.17
CA LEU A 41 -4.81 -7.85 2.51
C LEU A 41 -6.19 -8.50 2.65
N GLU A 42 -7.04 -8.39 1.64
CA GLU A 42 -8.37 -9.00 1.63
C GLU A 42 -8.25 -10.52 1.71
N ASP A 43 -7.34 -11.13 0.95
CA ASP A 43 -7.06 -12.56 1.02
C ASP A 43 -6.53 -12.99 2.40
N ALA A 44 -5.60 -12.23 2.98
CA ALA A 44 -5.04 -12.54 4.30
C ALA A 44 -6.10 -12.48 5.41
N TYR A 45 -6.99 -11.48 5.39
CA TYR A 45 -8.03 -11.31 6.40
C TYR A 45 -9.22 -12.26 6.20
N LEU A 46 -9.62 -12.55 4.95
CA LEU A 46 -10.69 -13.51 4.66
C LEU A 46 -10.24 -14.96 4.92
N GLY A 47 -9.00 -15.30 4.59
CA GLY A 47 -8.41 -16.60 4.89
C GLY A 47 -8.26 -16.85 6.40
N ALA A 48 -7.83 -15.83 7.15
CA ALA A 48 -7.76 -15.90 8.61
C ALA A 48 -9.15 -16.06 9.25
N ALA A 49 -10.16 -15.33 8.76
CA ALA A 49 -11.54 -15.46 9.25
C ALA A 49 -12.14 -16.86 8.99
N ALA A 50 -11.83 -17.49 7.85
CA ALA A 50 -12.27 -18.84 7.55
C ALA A 50 -11.63 -19.91 8.47
N LEU A 51 -10.34 -19.77 8.79
CA LEU A 51 -9.63 -20.65 9.73
C LEU A 51 -10.20 -20.56 11.16
N GLU A 52 -10.66 -19.38 11.56
CA GLU A 52 -11.26 -19.16 12.88
C GLU A 52 -12.71 -19.67 12.97
N ALA A 53 -13.46 -19.65 11.87
CA ALA A 53 -14.83 -20.19 11.79
C ALA A 53 -14.91 -21.73 11.75
N HIS A 54 -13.81 -22.40 11.41
CA HIS A 54 -13.70 -23.86 11.35
C HIS A 54 -13.02 -24.49 12.57
N ARG A 55 -12.80 -23.71 13.64
CA ARG A 55 -12.29 -24.17 14.94
C ARG A 55 -13.40 -24.23 15.98
#